data_AF-A0A973XCV0-F1
#
_entry.id   AF-A0A973XCV0-F1
#
_cell.length_a   1.000
_cell.length_b   1.000
_cell.length_c   1.000
_cell.angle_alpha   90.00
_cell.angle_beta   90.00
_cell.angle_gamma   90.00
#
_symmetry.space_group_name_H-M   'P 1'
#
loop_
_entity.id
_entity.type
_entity.pdbx_description
1 polymer ?
#
loop_
_entity_poly.entity_id
_entity_poly.type
_entity_poly.pdbx_seq_one_letter_code
_entity_poly.pdbx_strand_id
1 'polypeptide(L)'
;MADIFSEPKVDTHCHILDPLRFPYAADVAYRPQGQEIGDQQALESVMASHGVRHALLVGPNSGYNLDNRCMLHAIATGGGRFKGIAVVPSGVDNDTLMALQSQGVVGVAMNIALNGLDYYAAGLPALLRQLETLGLWAQFQVEADQLVELLPHLENTACRLLFDHCGRPVAARGTAQRGFQALLALGREGRAVVKLSGEVKFSGQRFPFADARPYWDALLQAFGTRQCLWASDWPYLKAPFRLDYGPMLQRWESYLSPAERQEVLWDNPCRLFGFGEAVTPAQ
;
A
#
# COMPACT_ATOMS: atom_id res chain seq x y z
N MET A 1 -15.54 -3.50 -24.22
CA MET A 1 -14.64 -2.86 -23.24
C MET A 1 -13.87 -3.98 -22.54
N ALA A 2 -12.59 -3.80 -22.24
CA ALA A 2 -11.85 -4.78 -21.46
C ALA A 2 -12.51 -4.92 -20.08
N ASP A 3 -12.65 -6.15 -19.59
CA ASP A 3 -13.15 -6.40 -18.25
C ASP A 3 -12.07 -6.06 -17.21
N ILE A 4 -12.48 -5.89 -15.95
CA ILE A 4 -11.58 -5.58 -14.84
C ILE A 4 -10.49 -6.64 -14.63
N PHE A 5 -10.64 -7.85 -15.18
CA PHE A 5 -9.66 -8.95 -15.04
C PHE A 5 -8.58 -8.93 -16.10
N SER A 6 -8.84 -8.36 -17.27
CA SER A 6 -7.93 -8.34 -18.42
C SER A 6 -7.23 -7.01 -18.64
N GLU A 7 -7.81 -5.89 -18.17
CA GLU A 7 -7.20 -4.57 -18.31
C GLU A 7 -5.85 -4.48 -17.58
N PRO A 8 -4.83 -3.83 -18.16
CA PRO A 8 -3.52 -3.69 -17.52
C PRO A 8 -3.65 -2.87 -16.24
N LYS A 9 -3.05 -3.35 -15.15
CA LYS A 9 -3.08 -2.69 -13.85
C LYS A 9 -1.79 -2.89 -13.06
N VAL A 10 -1.57 -2.03 -12.08
CA VAL A 10 -0.49 -2.11 -11.08
C VAL A 10 -1.12 -2.31 -9.71
N ASP A 11 -0.75 -3.40 -9.03
CA ASP A 11 -1.15 -3.60 -7.64
C ASP A 11 -0.23 -2.80 -6.71
N THR A 12 -0.75 -1.75 -6.06
CA THR A 12 0.10 -0.83 -5.29
C THR A 12 0.27 -1.19 -3.81
N HIS A 13 -0.27 -2.32 -3.36
CA HIS A 13 0.01 -2.85 -2.03
C HIS A 13 -0.24 -4.35 -1.99
N CYS A 14 0.83 -5.13 -2.02
CA CYS A 14 0.81 -6.54 -1.70
C CYS A 14 2.10 -6.94 -0.99
N HIS A 15 2.10 -8.14 -0.43
CA HIS A 15 3.24 -8.68 0.31
C HIS A 15 3.65 -10.02 -0.28
N ILE A 16 4.95 -10.32 -0.24
CA ILE A 16 5.45 -11.68 -0.41
C ILE A 16 5.89 -12.16 0.96
N LEU A 17 5.39 -13.31 1.37
CA LEU A 17 5.76 -13.99 2.62
C LEU A 17 6.12 -15.44 2.30
N ASP A 18 7.42 -15.69 2.22
CA ASP A 18 8.05 -16.99 2.00
C ASP A 18 8.92 -17.36 3.23
N PRO A 19 8.30 -17.79 4.35
CA PRO A 19 9.02 -18.14 5.58
C PRO A 19 9.94 -19.36 5.43
N LEU A 20 9.76 -20.17 4.39
CA LEU A 20 10.61 -21.34 4.15
C LEU A 20 11.99 -20.93 3.65
N ARG A 21 12.04 -19.97 2.72
CA ARG A 21 13.31 -19.46 2.17
C ARG A 21 13.87 -18.28 2.94
N PHE A 22 12.99 -17.43 3.47
CA PHE A 22 13.33 -16.29 4.29
C PHE A 22 12.68 -16.48 5.65
N PRO A 23 13.35 -17.12 6.62
CA PRO A 23 12.76 -17.37 7.93
C PRO A 23 12.36 -16.06 8.62
N TYR A 24 11.18 -16.06 9.26
CA TYR A 24 10.72 -14.94 10.07
C TYR A 24 11.70 -14.62 11.20
N ALA A 25 11.78 -13.33 11.55
CA ALA A 25 12.57 -12.89 12.69
C ALA A 25 12.04 -13.51 14.00
N ALA A 26 12.91 -13.70 14.99
CA ALA A 26 12.56 -14.35 16.25
C ALA A 26 11.53 -13.53 17.05
N ASP A 27 11.64 -12.20 16.97
CA ASP A 27 11.00 -11.18 17.79
C ASP A 27 9.75 -10.54 17.15
N VAL A 28 9.14 -11.19 16.17
CA VAL A 28 7.96 -10.63 15.50
C VAL A 28 6.69 -10.73 16.35
N ALA A 29 5.94 -9.63 16.41
CA ALA A 29 4.65 -9.56 17.11
C ALA A 29 3.57 -10.47 16.47
N TYR A 30 3.74 -10.81 15.20
CA TYR A 30 2.81 -11.66 14.46
C TYR A 30 3.55 -12.52 13.45
N ARG A 31 3.18 -13.80 13.36
CA ARG A 31 3.73 -14.78 12.41
C ARG A 31 2.61 -15.23 11.47
N PRO A 32 2.51 -14.66 10.25
CA PRO A 32 1.54 -15.09 9.26
C PRO A 32 1.69 -16.57 8.93
N GLN A 33 0.57 -17.26 8.71
CA GLN A 33 0.53 -18.70 8.44
C GLN A 33 -0.62 -19.04 7.48
N GLY A 34 -0.58 -20.24 6.90
CA GLY A 34 -1.69 -20.76 6.09
C GLY A 34 -2.00 -19.88 4.88
N GLN A 35 -3.21 -19.34 4.82
CA GLN A 35 -3.65 -18.47 3.72
C GLN A 35 -3.01 -17.08 3.69
N GLU A 36 -2.32 -16.68 4.76
CA GLU A 36 -1.67 -15.35 4.87
C GLU A 36 -0.22 -15.34 4.39
N ILE A 37 0.26 -16.47 3.88
CA ILE A 37 1.56 -16.58 3.24
C ILE A 37 1.38 -16.77 1.74
N GLY A 38 2.40 -16.35 1.00
CA GLY A 38 2.38 -16.38 -0.45
C GLY A 38 3.74 -15.98 -0.98
N ASP A 39 4.38 -16.89 -1.70
CA ASP A 39 5.68 -16.64 -2.31
C ASP A 39 5.54 -15.83 -3.62
N GLN A 40 6.68 -15.52 -4.22
CA GLN A 40 6.73 -14.79 -5.48
C GLN A 40 6.00 -15.52 -6.62
N GLN A 41 6.11 -16.84 -6.72
CA GLN A 41 5.48 -17.60 -7.80
C GLN A 41 3.96 -17.57 -7.69
N ALA A 42 3.43 -17.69 -6.47
CA ALA A 42 2.01 -17.55 -6.18
C ALA A 42 1.50 -16.15 -6.57
N LEU A 43 2.22 -15.09 -6.16
CA LEU A 43 1.85 -13.72 -6.53
C LEU A 43 1.86 -13.52 -8.05
N GLU A 44 2.89 -13.99 -8.75
CA GLU A 44 2.97 -13.87 -10.21
C GLU A 44 1.84 -14.61 -10.93
N SER A 45 1.41 -15.76 -10.39
CA SER A 45 0.26 -16.50 -10.92
C SER A 45 -1.06 -15.75 -10.70
N VAL A 46 -1.23 -15.12 -9.53
CA VAL A 46 -2.36 -14.24 -9.24
C VAL A 46 -2.36 -13.04 -10.18
N MET A 47 -1.22 -12.39 -10.37
CA MET A 47 -1.06 -11.24 -11.27
C MET A 47 -1.44 -11.59 -12.71
N ALA A 48 -0.92 -12.70 -13.23
CA ALA A 48 -1.21 -13.17 -14.58
C ALA A 48 -2.70 -13.45 -14.79
N SER A 49 -3.35 -14.03 -13.77
CA SER A 49 -4.78 -14.37 -13.81
C SER A 49 -5.71 -13.14 -13.78
N HIS A 50 -5.21 -11.98 -13.36
CA HIS A 50 -6.02 -10.78 -13.13
C HIS A 50 -5.46 -9.52 -13.83
N GLY A 51 -4.66 -9.70 -14.89
CA GLY A 51 -4.21 -8.59 -15.73
C GLY A 51 -3.22 -7.63 -15.06
N VAL A 52 -2.65 -8.00 -13.92
CA VAL A 52 -1.68 -7.17 -13.19
C VAL A 52 -0.33 -7.29 -13.89
N ARG A 53 0.26 -6.16 -14.30
CA ARG A 53 1.57 -6.13 -14.96
C ARG A 53 2.71 -5.82 -14.01
N HIS A 54 2.44 -4.99 -13.01
CA HIS A 54 3.43 -4.58 -12.01
C HIS A 54 2.84 -4.63 -10.60
N ALA A 55 3.70 -4.74 -9.59
CA ALA A 55 3.27 -4.61 -8.21
C ALA A 55 4.28 -3.81 -7.37
N LEU A 56 3.74 -3.02 -6.44
CA LEU A 56 4.49 -2.37 -5.38
C LEU A 56 4.44 -3.28 -4.14
N LEU A 57 5.54 -4.00 -3.92
CA LEU A 57 5.70 -4.89 -2.79
C LEU A 57 5.97 -4.05 -1.54
N VAL A 58 5.18 -4.24 -0.49
CA VAL A 58 5.38 -3.54 0.78
C VAL A 58 6.01 -4.51 1.77
N GLY A 59 7.12 -4.13 2.38
CA GLY A 59 7.74 -4.91 3.45
C GLY A 59 6.79 -5.05 4.65
N PRO A 60 6.42 -6.27 5.08
CA PRO A 60 5.51 -6.44 6.20
C PRO A 60 6.29 -6.46 7.53
N ASN A 61 5.90 -5.61 8.49
CA ASN A 61 6.38 -5.76 9.87
C ASN A 61 6.00 -7.13 10.46
N SER A 62 4.87 -7.70 10.03
CA SER A 62 4.45 -9.05 10.39
C SER A 62 5.38 -10.08 9.74
N GLY A 63 5.92 -11.00 10.54
CA GLY A 63 6.87 -12.02 10.08
C GLY A 63 8.30 -11.50 9.87
N TYR A 64 8.48 -10.36 9.19
CA TYR A 64 9.82 -9.89 8.79
C TYR A 64 10.36 -8.69 9.56
N ASN A 65 9.53 -7.94 10.26
CA ASN A 65 9.93 -6.72 10.96
C ASN A 65 10.69 -5.74 10.03
N LEU A 66 12.01 -5.62 10.19
CA LEU A 66 12.90 -4.75 9.39
C LEU A 66 13.63 -5.52 8.27
N ASP A 67 13.42 -6.83 8.16
CA ASP A 67 14.09 -7.68 7.17
C ASP A 67 13.42 -7.54 5.79
N ASN A 68 14.07 -6.80 4.90
CA ASN A 68 13.58 -6.57 3.54
C ASN A 68 14.04 -7.64 2.54
N ARG A 69 14.79 -8.68 2.94
CA ARG A 69 15.45 -9.60 2.01
C ARG A 69 14.47 -10.37 1.10
N CYS A 70 13.31 -10.75 1.62
CA CYS A 70 12.29 -11.44 0.83
C CYS A 70 11.75 -10.54 -0.29
N MET A 71 11.39 -9.29 0.04
CA MET A 71 10.95 -8.29 -0.93
C MET A 71 12.04 -7.95 -1.95
N LEU A 72 13.27 -7.69 -1.49
CA LEU A 72 14.40 -7.34 -2.36
C LEU A 72 14.75 -8.49 -3.31
N HIS A 73 14.67 -9.73 -2.84
CA HIS A 73 14.85 -10.89 -3.70
C HIS A 73 13.83 -10.91 -4.84
N ALA A 74 12.55 -10.71 -4.52
CA ALA A 74 11.51 -10.67 -5.54
C ALA A 74 11.70 -9.52 -6.54
N ILE A 75 12.12 -8.34 -6.08
CA ILE A 75 12.44 -7.23 -7.00
C ILE A 75 13.56 -7.61 -7.96
N ALA A 76 14.64 -8.21 -7.46
CA ALA A 76 15.79 -8.61 -8.26
C ALA A 76 15.47 -9.68 -9.31
N THR A 77 14.58 -10.62 -9.00
CA THR A 77 14.22 -11.73 -9.91
C THR A 77 12.95 -11.48 -10.71
N GLY A 78 12.17 -10.45 -10.38
CA GLY A 78 10.86 -10.16 -10.95
C GLY A 78 10.88 -9.61 -12.38
N GLY A 79 12.05 -9.40 -12.98
CA GLY A 79 12.18 -8.93 -14.36
C GLY A 79 11.62 -7.52 -14.58
N GLY A 80 11.77 -6.63 -13.60
CA GLY A 80 11.26 -5.26 -13.67
C GLY A 80 9.76 -5.10 -13.35
N ARG A 81 9.06 -6.19 -13.01
CA ARG A 81 7.64 -6.14 -12.61
C ARG A 81 7.41 -5.55 -11.21
N PHE A 82 8.43 -5.56 -10.35
CA PHE A 82 8.27 -5.17 -8.95
C PHE A 82 9.09 -3.94 -8.58
N LYS A 83 8.53 -3.14 -7.68
CA LYS A 83 9.24 -2.13 -6.87
C LYS A 83 8.89 -2.34 -5.41
N GLY A 84 9.66 -1.74 -4.51
CA GLY A 84 9.52 -1.97 -3.07
C GLY A 84 9.16 -0.73 -2.25
N ILE A 85 8.44 -0.94 -1.15
CA ILE A 85 8.38 -0.02 -0.01
C ILE A 85 9.01 -0.75 1.18
N ALA A 86 10.19 -0.31 1.61
CA ALA A 86 10.95 -0.97 2.65
C ALA A 86 10.47 -0.61 4.06
N VAL A 87 10.79 -1.44 5.04
CA VAL A 87 10.72 -1.07 6.46
C VAL A 87 12.14 -0.90 6.98
N VAL A 88 12.42 0.20 7.66
CA VAL A 88 13.77 0.57 8.10
C VAL A 88 13.79 0.87 9.61
N PRO A 89 14.92 0.66 10.29
CA PRO A 89 15.06 1.07 11.70
C PRO A 89 14.96 2.58 11.85
N SER A 90 14.58 3.03 13.06
CA SER A 90 14.73 4.43 13.44
C SER A 90 16.21 4.84 13.38
N GLY A 91 16.49 6.00 12.81
CA GLY A 91 17.87 6.49 12.65
C GLY A 91 18.67 5.86 11.51
N VAL A 92 18.02 5.21 10.54
CA VAL A 92 18.67 4.72 9.31
C VAL A 92 19.44 5.84 8.60
N ASP A 93 20.62 5.54 8.08
CA ASP A 93 21.45 6.50 7.35
C ASP A 93 21.07 6.62 5.87
N ASN A 94 21.58 7.66 5.22
CA ASN A 94 21.31 7.90 3.80
C ASN A 94 21.91 6.82 2.90
N ASP A 95 23.07 6.26 3.25
CA ASP A 95 23.74 5.23 2.47
C ASP A 95 22.90 3.97 2.38
N THR A 96 22.28 3.56 3.50
CA THR A 96 21.35 2.43 3.56
C THR A 96 20.10 2.72 2.72
N LEU A 97 19.53 3.92 2.82
CA LEU A 97 18.36 4.31 2.02
C LEU A 97 18.68 4.33 0.50
N MET A 98 19.85 4.84 0.11
CA MET A 98 20.33 4.84 -1.27
C MET A 98 20.60 3.42 -1.78
N ALA A 99 21.15 2.54 -0.95
CA ALA A 99 21.37 1.14 -1.30
C ALA A 99 20.03 0.41 -1.53
N LEU A 100 19.01 0.66 -0.69
CA LEU A 100 17.65 0.15 -0.92
C LEU A 100 17.06 0.72 -2.22
N GLN A 101 17.22 2.03 -2.44
CA GLN A 101 16.76 2.71 -3.64
C GLN A 101 17.36 2.10 -4.93
N SER A 102 18.67 1.83 -4.94
CA SER A 102 19.34 1.19 -6.08
C SER A 102 18.84 -0.23 -6.39
N GLN A 103 18.20 -0.89 -5.41
CA GLN A 103 17.60 -2.21 -5.55
C GLN A 103 16.11 -2.15 -5.92
N GLY A 104 15.59 -0.97 -6.27
CA GLY A 104 14.21 -0.79 -6.72
C GLY A 104 13.21 -0.44 -5.61
N VAL A 105 13.68 -0.08 -4.42
CA VAL A 105 12.83 0.50 -3.37
C VAL A 105 12.53 1.96 -3.73
N VAL A 106 11.26 2.35 -3.61
CA VAL A 106 10.79 3.72 -3.91
C VAL A 106 10.24 4.45 -2.70
N GLY A 107 10.21 3.81 -1.53
CA GLY A 107 9.72 4.43 -0.31
C GLY A 107 9.92 3.59 0.94
N VAL A 108 9.50 4.13 2.07
CA VAL A 108 9.57 3.52 3.38
C VAL A 108 8.17 3.47 4.02
N ALA A 109 7.82 2.34 4.62
CA ALA A 109 6.56 2.12 5.32
C ALA A 109 6.69 2.35 6.83
N MET A 110 5.71 3.06 7.39
CA MET A 110 5.50 3.25 8.83
C MET A 110 4.12 2.72 9.19
N ASN A 111 4.09 1.64 9.98
CA ASN A 111 2.86 1.00 10.42
C ASN A 111 2.49 1.48 11.82
N ILE A 112 1.92 2.69 11.88
CA ILE A 112 1.46 3.35 13.11
C ILE A 112 0.30 2.57 13.74
N ALA A 113 -0.56 1.95 12.92
CA ALA A 113 -1.63 1.11 13.42
C ALA A 113 -1.11 -0.13 14.19
N LEU A 114 0.06 -0.67 13.83
CA LEU A 114 0.65 -1.81 14.51
C LEU A 114 1.53 -1.40 15.70
N ASN A 115 2.42 -0.43 15.51
CA ASN A 115 3.48 -0.11 16.47
C ASN A 115 3.18 1.13 17.34
N GLY A 116 2.12 1.88 17.01
CA GLY A 116 1.82 3.17 17.64
C GLY A 116 2.69 4.31 17.11
N LEU A 117 2.25 5.55 17.34
CA LEU A 117 2.99 6.75 16.91
C LEU A 117 4.29 6.93 17.71
N ASP A 118 4.27 6.62 19.01
CA ASP A 118 5.42 6.77 19.91
C ASP A 118 6.66 5.99 19.43
N TYR A 119 6.46 4.84 18.78
CA TYR A 119 7.53 4.06 18.18
C TYR A 119 8.29 4.84 17.08
N TYR A 120 7.60 5.68 16.33
CA TYR A 120 8.16 6.43 15.20
C TYR A 120 8.52 7.88 15.54
N ALA A 121 7.84 8.49 16.52
CA ALA A 121 7.81 9.94 16.75
C ALA A 121 9.19 10.59 16.83
N ALA A 122 10.14 9.96 17.55
CA ALA A 122 11.48 10.50 17.75
C ALA A 122 12.31 10.60 16.46
N GLY A 123 12.17 9.62 15.55
CA GLY A 123 12.97 9.54 14.32
C GLY A 123 12.26 10.09 13.08
N LEU A 124 10.93 10.22 13.12
CA LEU A 124 10.10 10.54 11.97
C LEU A 124 10.49 11.86 11.27
N PRO A 125 10.75 12.99 11.96
CA PRO A 125 11.14 14.23 11.28
C PRO A 125 12.47 14.12 10.51
N ALA A 126 13.43 13.36 11.04
CA ALA A 126 14.69 13.14 10.35
C ALA A 126 14.49 12.26 9.11
N LEU A 127 13.76 11.15 9.27
CA LEU A 127 13.43 10.25 8.18
C LEU A 127 12.70 10.98 7.04
N LEU A 128 11.68 11.79 7.34
CA LEU A 128 10.95 12.55 6.33
C LEU A 128 11.85 13.48 5.51
N ARG A 129 12.83 14.14 6.12
CA ARG A 129 13.82 14.97 5.39
C ARG A 129 14.74 14.14 4.50
N GLN A 130 15.16 12.96 4.96
CA GLN A 130 15.98 12.04 4.16
C GLN A 130 15.18 11.53 2.95
N LEU A 131 13.94 11.10 3.17
CA LEU A 131 13.05 10.64 2.10
C LEU A 131 12.74 11.75 1.11
N GLU A 132 12.48 12.97 1.57
CA GLU A 132 12.32 14.15 0.71
C GLU A 132 13.55 14.38 -0.18
N THR A 133 14.75 14.40 0.41
CA THR A 133 16.02 14.63 -0.31
C THR A 133 16.29 13.55 -1.36
N LEU A 134 16.00 12.29 -1.04
CA LEU A 134 16.21 11.16 -1.94
C LEU A 134 15.07 10.97 -2.95
N GLY A 135 14.00 11.77 -2.85
CA GLY A 135 12.78 11.55 -3.61
C GLY A 135 12.20 10.17 -3.37
N LEU A 136 12.12 9.72 -2.11
CA LEU A 136 11.44 8.50 -1.69
C LEU A 136 10.06 8.83 -1.11
N TRP A 137 9.15 7.86 -1.16
CA TRP A 137 7.81 7.97 -0.56
C TRP A 137 7.83 7.65 0.92
N ALA A 138 7.07 8.41 1.71
CA ALA A 138 6.69 8.04 3.08
C ALA A 138 5.29 7.42 3.06
N GLN A 139 5.22 6.10 3.27
CA GLN A 139 3.95 5.35 3.32
C GLN A 139 3.49 5.14 4.75
N PHE A 140 2.26 5.53 5.05
CA PHE A 140 1.67 5.43 6.39
C PHE A 140 0.47 4.49 6.40
N GLN A 141 0.51 3.54 7.31
CA GLN A 141 -0.67 2.80 7.74
C GLN A 141 -1.10 3.31 9.13
N VAL A 142 -2.20 4.04 9.16
CA VAL A 142 -2.87 4.57 10.35
C VAL A 142 -4.22 3.88 10.54
N GLU A 143 -4.84 4.04 11.70
CA GLU A 143 -6.24 3.66 11.94
C GLU A 143 -6.97 4.68 12.81
N ALA A 144 -8.30 4.72 12.66
CA ALA A 144 -9.19 5.62 13.40
C ALA A 144 -8.67 7.08 13.40
N ASP A 145 -8.40 7.64 14.59
CA ASP A 145 -7.99 9.04 14.76
C ASP A 145 -6.46 9.23 14.81
N GLN A 146 -5.64 8.18 14.62
CA GLN A 146 -4.18 8.27 14.68
C GLN A 146 -3.58 9.28 13.69
N LEU A 147 -4.24 9.51 12.55
CA LEU A 147 -3.77 10.52 11.59
C LEU A 147 -3.78 11.93 12.21
N VAL A 148 -4.71 12.23 13.11
CA VAL A 148 -4.77 13.54 13.78
C VAL A 148 -3.50 13.78 14.60
N GLU A 149 -3.00 12.75 15.28
CA GLU A 149 -1.78 12.80 16.08
C GLU A 149 -0.52 12.84 15.21
N LEU A 150 -0.58 12.23 14.01
CA LEU A 150 0.51 12.25 13.05
C LEU A 150 0.67 13.62 12.35
N LEU A 151 -0.42 14.36 12.12
CA LEU A 151 -0.43 15.60 11.34
C LEU A 151 0.66 16.61 11.72
N PRO A 152 0.91 16.92 13.02
CA PRO A 152 1.98 17.84 13.42
C PRO A 152 3.38 17.45 12.91
N HIS A 153 3.64 16.16 12.72
CA HIS A 153 4.90 15.67 12.16
C HIS A 153 4.98 15.86 10.63
N LEU A 154 3.84 16.08 9.96
CA LEU A 154 3.74 16.22 8.51
C LEU A 154 3.62 17.68 8.06
N GLU A 155 3.40 18.65 8.96
CA GLU A 155 3.14 20.05 8.60
C GLU A 155 4.23 20.68 7.72
N ASN A 156 5.50 20.38 8.01
CA ASN A 156 6.65 21.06 7.39
C ASN A 156 7.48 20.16 6.46
N THR A 157 6.92 19.06 5.97
CA THR A 157 7.62 18.19 5.01
C THR A 157 7.07 18.39 3.59
N ALA A 158 7.99 18.40 2.61
CA ALA A 158 7.65 18.24 1.20
C ALA A 158 7.85 16.79 0.72
N CYS A 159 8.12 15.86 1.64
CA CYS A 159 8.17 14.44 1.35
C CYS A 159 6.83 13.97 0.77
N ARG A 160 6.90 13.03 -0.19
CA ARG A 160 5.72 12.49 -0.85
C ARG A 160 5.01 11.52 0.09
N LEU A 161 3.73 11.79 0.37
CA LEU A 161 2.95 11.05 1.36
C LEU A 161 2.01 10.06 0.68
N LEU A 162 1.98 8.82 1.18
CA LEU A 162 1.11 7.74 0.72
C LEU A 162 0.35 7.14 1.90
N PHE A 163 -0.97 7.13 1.86
CA PHE A 163 -1.81 6.57 2.93
C PHE A 163 -2.47 5.26 2.50
N ASP A 164 -2.34 4.25 3.34
CA ASP A 164 -2.88 2.92 3.08
C ASP A 164 -4.38 2.81 3.44
N HIS A 165 -5.08 1.93 2.71
CA HIS A 165 -6.41 1.40 3.02
C HIS A 165 -7.46 2.42 3.49
N CYS A 166 -7.66 3.49 2.72
CA CYS A 166 -8.65 4.54 3.03
C CYS A 166 -8.42 5.24 4.39
N GLY A 167 -7.24 5.09 5.00
CA GLY A 167 -6.96 5.58 6.37
C GLY A 167 -7.55 4.73 7.49
N ARG A 168 -8.10 3.55 7.18
CA ARG A 168 -8.73 2.59 8.11
C ARG A 168 -9.65 3.27 9.14
N PRO A 169 -10.74 3.92 8.68
CA PRO A 169 -11.73 4.52 9.58
C PRO A 169 -12.47 3.43 10.39
N VAL A 170 -13.45 3.81 11.21
CA VAL A 170 -14.42 2.84 11.75
C VAL A 170 -15.74 3.04 11.02
N ALA A 171 -16.14 2.12 10.13
CA ALA A 171 -17.27 2.34 9.22
C ALA A 171 -18.55 2.78 9.94
N ALA A 172 -18.88 2.14 11.07
CA ALA A 172 -20.05 2.40 11.88
C ALA A 172 -20.14 3.82 12.48
N ARG A 173 -19.03 4.58 12.52
CA ARG A 173 -18.98 5.94 13.07
C ARG A 173 -19.21 7.04 12.01
N GLY A 174 -19.40 6.67 10.74
CA GLY A 174 -19.64 7.60 9.63
C GLY A 174 -18.41 8.42 9.23
N THR A 175 -18.54 9.20 8.16
CA THR A 175 -17.40 9.92 7.54
C THR A 175 -16.97 11.18 8.32
N ALA A 176 -17.70 11.60 9.35
CA ALA A 176 -17.37 12.79 10.14
C ALA A 176 -16.23 12.59 11.16
N GLN A 177 -15.65 11.39 11.24
CA GLN A 177 -14.54 11.05 12.15
C GLN A 177 -13.32 11.92 11.90
N ARG A 178 -12.60 12.30 12.98
CA ARG A 178 -11.52 13.28 12.93
C ARG A 178 -10.35 12.79 12.06
N GLY A 179 -9.94 11.54 12.22
CA GLY A 179 -8.86 10.96 11.41
C GLY A 179 -9.23 10.85 9.94
N PHE A 180 -10.47 10.49 9.61
CA PHE A 180 -10.91 10.46 8.22
C PHE A 180 -11.01 11.86 7.62
N GLN A 181 -11.54 12.85 8.36
CA GLN A 181 -11.57 14.25 7.92
C GLN A 181 -10.18 14.84 7.72
N ALA A 182 -9.20 14.47 8.56
CA ALA A 182 -7.79 14.81 8.38
C ALA A 182 -7.23 14.23 7.06
N LEU A 183 -7.55 12.98 6.73
CA LEU A 183 -7.13 12.37 5.46
C LEU A 183 -7.75 13.10 4.26
N LEU A 184 -9.04 13.42 4.31
CA LEU A 184 -9.71 14.18 3.26
C LEU A 184 -9.12 15.59 3.11
N ALA A 185 -8.66 16.22 4.19
CA ALA A 185 -7.99 17.53 4.13
C ALA A 185 -6.67 17.43 3.35
N LEU A 186 -5.84 16.42 3.64
CA LEU A 186 -4.61 16.18 2.88
C LEU A 186 -4.85 15.96 1.39
N GLY A 187 -5.95 15.26 1.04
CA GLY A 187 -6.38 15.10 -0.35
C GLY A 187 -6.77 16.41 -1.02
N ARG A 188 -7.61 17.22 -0.36
CA ARG A 188 -8.04 18.54 -0.89
C ARG A 188 -6.89 19.51 -1.08
N GLU A 189 -5.87 19.43 -0.22
CA GLU A 189 -4.63 20.21 -0.31
C GLU A 189 -3.67 19.66 -1.38
N GLY A 190 -3.95 18.48 -1.94
CA GLY A 190 -3.11 17.81 -2.93
C GLY A 190 -1.80 17.27 -2.37
N ARG A 191 -1.69 17.12 -1.04
CA ARG A 191 -0.43 16.79 -0.33
C ARG A 191 -0.13 15.31 -0.25
N ALA A 192 -1.09 14.44 -0.57
CA ALA A 192 -0.96 13.02 -0.38
C ALA A 192 -1.61 12.20 -1.50
N VAL A 193 -1.22 10.94 -1.58
CA VAL A 193 -1.88 9.90 -2.38
C VAL A 193 -2.53 8.91 -1.43
N VAL A 194 -3.68 8.36 -1.81
CA VAL A 194 -4.40 7.37 -1.00
C VAL A 194 -4.60 6.06 -1.77
N LYS A 195 -4.38 4.94 -1.10
CA LYS A 195 -4.76 3.61 -1.60
C LYS A 195 -6.20 3.33 -1.20
N LEU A 196 -7.08 3.27 -2.20
CA LEU A 196 -8.42 2.74 -2.05
C LEU A 196 -8.27 1.22 -1.98
N SER A 197 -8.39 0.64 -0.78
CA SER A 197 -8.16 -0.79 -0.52
C SER A 197 -8.52 -1.14 0.93
N GLY A 198 -8.42 -2.43 1.29
CA GLY A 198 -8.41 -2.88 2.68
C GLY A 198 -9.75 -2.70 3.41
N GLU A 199 -10.88 -2.74 2.70
CA GLU A 199 -12.22 -2.58 3.29
C GLU A 199 -12.51 -3.59 4.39
N VAL A 200 -11.95 -4.80 4.29
CA VAL A 200 -12.02 -5.82 5.35
C VAL A 200 -11.48 -5.31 6.69
N LYS A 201 -10.56 -4.33 6.69
CA LYS A 201 -9.93 -3.79 7.90
C LYS A 201 -10.80 -2.74 8.61
N PHE A 202 -11.85 -2.20 7.97
CA PHE A 202 -12.65 -1.12 8.54
C PHE A 202 -14.18 -1.26 8.38
N SER A 203 -14.64 -2.09 7.46
CA SER A 203 -16.06 -2.39 7.26
C SER A 203 -16.60 -3.20 8.43
N GLY A 204 -17.83 -2.87 8.86
CA GLY A 204 -18.59 -3.67 9.82
C GLY A 204 -19.46 -4.73 9.14
N GLN A 205 -19.48 -4.78 7.81
CA GLN A 205 -20.26 -5.72 7.02
C GLN A 205 -19.36 -6.79 6.39
N ARG A 206 -19.94 -7.95 6.09
CA ARG A 206 -19.26 -8.94 5.24
C ARG A 206 -19.22 -8.44 3.79
N PHE A 207 -18.47 -9.13 2.95
CA PHE A 207 -18.49 -8.90 1.51
C PHE A 207 -19.95 -8.75 1.00
N PRO A 208 -20.27 -7.70 0.21
CA PRO A 208 -19.35 -6.82 -0.51
C PRO A 208 -18.99 -5.50 0.20
N PHE A 209 -19.03 -5.45 1.55
CA PHE A 209 -18.60 -4.29 2.34
C PHE A 209 -19.34 -2.99 1.96
N ALA A 210 -20.67 -3.03 1.86
CA ALA A 210 -21.46 -1.93 1.31
C ALA A 210 -21.33 -0.62 2.12
N ASP A 211 -21.03 -0.71 3.41
CA ASP A 211 -20.74 0.41 4.30
C ASP A 211 -19.39 1.10 4.03
N ALA A 212 -18.55 0.56 3.15
CA ALA A 212 -17.33 1.22 2.68
C ALA A 212 -17.62 2.30 1.61
N ARG A 213 -18.76 2.23 0.91
CA ARG A 213 -19.10 3.12 -0.21
C ARG A 213 -19.03 4.62 0.14
N PRO A 214 -19.60 5.09 1.26
CA PRO A 214 -19.53 6.51 1.62
C PRO A 214 -18.10 7.01 1.81
N TYR A 215 -17.17 6.16 2.26
CA TYR A 215 -15.76 6.53 2.45
C TYR A 215 -15.04 6.63 1.11
N TRP A 216 -15.33 5.72 0.20
CA TRP A 216 -14.84 5.77 -1.17
C TRP A 216 -15.26 7.03 -1.91
N ASP A 217 -16.56 7.34 -1.90
CA ASP A 217 -17.09 8.52 -2.57
C ASP A 217 -16.46 9.81 -2.00
N ALA A 218 -16.30 9.88 -0.67
CA ALA A 218 -15.65 11.02 -0.01
C ALA A 218 -14.16 11.14 -0.38
N LEU A 219 -13.42 10.02 -0.45
CA LEU A 219 -12.01 10.01 -0.86
C LEU A 219 -11.85 10.44 -2.32
N LEU A 220 -12.65 9.87 -3.22
CA LEU A 220 -12.64 10.24 -4.63
C LEU A 220 -12.98 11.73 -4.82
N GLN A 221 -13.93 12.27 -4.05
CA GLN A 221 -14.25 13.69 -4.08
C GLN A 221 -13.11 14.57 -3.56
N ALA A 222 -12.42 14.16 -2.49
CA ALA A 222 -11.39 14.97 -1.85
C ALA A 222 -10.04 14.91 -2.57
N PHE A 223 -9.61 13.73 -3.03
CA PHE A 223 -8.33 13.49 -3.69
C PHE A 223 -8.41 13.66 -5.22
N GLY A 224 -9.59 13.47 -5.80
CA GLY A 224 -9.72 13.17 -7.22
C GLY A 224 -9.12 11.81 -7.57
N THR A 225 -9.48 11.28 -8.74
CA THR A 225 -8.92 10.01 -9.23
C THR A 225 -7.41 10.04 -9.36
N ARG A 226 -6.83 11.17 -9.77
CA ARG A 226 -5.37 11.36 -9.98
C ARG A 226 -4.48 11.14 -8.74
N GLN A 227 -5.03 11.21 -7.54
CA GLN A 227 -4.31 10.93 -6.30
C GLN A 227 -4.82 9.66 -5.58
N CYS A 228 -5.64 8.87 -6.27
CA CYS A 228 -6.10 7.58 -5.81
C CYS A 228 -5.34 6.45 -6.51
N LEU A 229 -5.09 5.39 -5.75
CA LEU A 229 -4.47 4.16 -6.21
C LEU A 229 -5.33 2.97 -5.83
N TRP A 230 -5.32 1.93 -6.66
CA TRP A 230 -5.82 0.63 -6.28
C TRP A 230 -4.73 -0.21 -5.61
N ALA A 231 -5.11 -1.01 -4.62
CA ALA A 231 -4.26 -2.07 -4.07
C ALA A 231 -5.07 -3.29 -3.65
N SER A 232 -4.48 -4.48 -3.77
CA SER A 232 -5.15 -5.73 -3.39
C SER A 232 -5.07 -6.03 -1.90
N ASP A 233 -3.97 -5.67 -1.22
CA ASP A 233 -3.61 -6.13 0.13
C ASP A 233 -3.37 -7.66 0.23
N TRP A 234 -3.12 -8.33 -0.90
CA TRP A 234 -2.78 -9.76 -0.94
C TRP A 234 -1.48 -10.01 -0.13
N PRO A 235 -1.40 -11.09 0.67
CA PRO A 235 -2.31 -12.23 0.80
C PRO A 235 -3.34 -12.11 1.95
N TYR A 236 -3.75 -10.89 2.32
CA TYR A 236 -4.81 -10.62 3.31
C TYR A 236 -4.48 -11.03 4.75
N LEU A 237 -3.38 -10.52 5.27
CA LEU A 237 -2.96 -10.77 6.66
C LEU A 237 -4.06 -10.38 7.66
N LYS A 238 -4.29 -11.25 8.65
CA LYS A 238 -5.28 -11.07 9.73
C LYS A 238 -6.73 -10.93 9.23
N ALA A 239 -7.03 -11.36 8.01
CA ALA A 239 -8.40 -11.34 7.52
C ALA A 239 -9.27 -12.30 8.37
N PRO A 240 -10.43 -11.84 8.89
CA PRO A 240 -11.27 -12.66 9.77
C PRO A 240 -12.00 -13.80 9.03
N PHE A 241 -11.89 -13.86 7.71
CA PHE A 241 -12.45 -14.89 6.84
C PHE A 241 -11.67 -14.90 5.52
N ARG A 242 -11.85 -15.98 4.74
CA ARG A 242 -11.24 -16.12 3.42
C ARG A 242 -11.63 -14.97 2.49
N LEU A 243 -10.63 -14.38 1.86
CA LEU A 243 -10.77 -13.43 0.77
C LEU A 243 -10.09 -14.01 -0.47
N ASP A 244 -10.67 -13.77 -1.64
CA ASP A 244 -10.11 -14.17 -2.92
C ASP A 244 -9.89 -12.92 -3.78
N TYR A 245 -8.79 -12.92 -4.55
CA TYR A 245 -8.33 -11.76 -5.32
C TYR A 245 -9.37 -11.26 -6.34
N GLY A 246 -9.95 -12.17 -7.11
CA GLY A 246 -10.94 -11.85 -8.14
C GLY A 246 -12.17 -11.14 -7.58
N PRO A 247 -12.89 -11.69 -6.58
CA PRO A 247 -14.03 -11.02 -5.95
C PRO A 247 -13.69 -9.66 -5.33
N MET A 248 -12.49 -9.50 -4.74
CA MET A 248 -12.05 -8.19 -4.25
C MET A 248 -11.88 -7.22 -5.42
N LEU A 249 -11.10 -7.59 -6.43
CA LEU A 249 -10.84 -6.76 -7.61
C LEU A 249 -12.13 -6.37 -8.36
N GLN A 250 -13.09 -7.29 -8.50
CA GLN A 250 -14.36 -7.02 -9.18
C GLN A 250 -15.12 -5.85 -8.58
N ARG A 251 -14.93 -5.55 -7.29
CA ARG A 251 -15.61 -4.41 -6.65
C ARG A 251 -15.31 -3.12 -7.39
N TRP A 252 -14.08 -2.88 -7.85
CA TRP A 252 -13.69 -1.63 -8.53
C TRP A 252 -14.52 -1.31 -9.76
N GLU A 253 -15.00 -2.34 -10.46
CA GLU A 253 -15.93 -2.17 -11.59
C GLU A 253 -17.26 -1.53 -11.18
N SER A 254 -17.69 -1.71 -9.93
CA SER A 254 -18.89 -1.06 -9.37
C SER A 254 -18.64 0.33 -8.77
N TYR A 255 -17.39 0.70 -8.49
CA TYR A 255 -17.05 2.00 -7.89
C TYR A 255 -16.58 3.03 -8.92
N LEU A 256 -15.93 2.58 -10.00
CA LEU A 256 -15.25 3.44 -10.96
C LEU A 256 -15.75 3.19 -12.38
N SER A 257 -15.93 4.27 -13.14
CA SER A 257 -16.12 4.20 -14.59
C SER A 257 -14.84 3.71 -15.30
N PRO A 258 -14.92 3.24 -16.55
CA PRO A 258 -13.74 2.73 -17.27
C PRO A 258 -12.56 3.71 -17.35
N ALA A 259 -12.82 5.02 -17.49
CA ALA A 259 -11.77 6.04 -17.51
C ALA A 259 -11.11 6.20 -16.13
N GLU A 260 -11.91 6.22 -15.06
CA GLU A 260 -11.39 6.31 -13.69
C GLU A 260 -10.60 5.04 -13.33
N ARG A 261 -11.01 3.85 -13.83
CA ARG A 261 -10.24 2.62 -13.65
C ARG A 261 -8.86 2.73 -14.31
N GLN A 262 -8.81 3.17 -15.57
CA GLN A 262 -7.53 3.39 -16.27
C GLN A 262 -6.60 4.31 -15.47
N GLU A 263 -7.12 5.42 -14.94
CA GLU A 263 -6.32 6.34 -14.13
C GLU A 263 -5.82 5.69 -12.82
N VAL A 264 -6.73 5.12 -12.03
CA VAL A 264 -6.46 4.63 -10.67
C VAL A 264 -5.63 3.34 -10.67
N LEU A 265 -5.84 2.46 -11.66
CA LEU A 265 -5.20 1.15 -11.74
C LEU A 265 -3.92 1.16 -12.58
N TRP A 266 -3.75 2.09 -13.54
CA TRP A 266 -2.59 2.10 -14.44
C TRP A 266 -1.85 3.44 -14.46
N ASP A 267 -2.49 4.52 -14.90
CA ASP A 267 -1.76 5.75 -15.23
C ASP A 267 -1.12 6.39 -13.99
N ASN A 268 -1.84 6.42 -12.87
CA ASN A 268 -1.35 6.95 -11.61
C ASN A 268 -0.17 6.15 -11.05
N PRO A 269 -0.26 4.83 -10.84
CA PRO A 269 0.89 4.08 -10.32
C PRO A 269 2.10 4.12 -11.27
N CYS A 270 1.89 4.10 -12.59
CA CYS A 270 2.98 4.28 -13.56
C CYS A 270 3.67 5.64 -13.40
N ARG A 271 2.90 6.73 -13.32
CA ARG A 271 3.42 8.08 -13.11
C ARG A 271 4.09 8.27 -11.75
N LEU A 272 3.50 7.75 -10.67
CA LEU A 272 3.93 8.01 -9.30
C LEU A 272 5.13 7.18 -8.86
N PHE A 273 5.21 5.93 -9.33
CA PHE A 273 6.27 4.99 -8.95
C PHE A 273 7.24 4.71 -10.09
N GLY A 274 7.00 5.24 -11.30
CA GLY A 274 7.88 5.05 -12.45
C GLY A 274 7.87 3.62 -12.96
N PHE A 275 6.71 2.98 -12.99
CA PHE A 275 6.51 1.78 -13.81
C PHE A 275 6.36 2.25 -15.26
N GLY A 276 7.26 1.82 -16.14
CA GLY A 276 7.17 2.11 -17.58
C GLY A 276 6.32 1.06 -18.29
N GLU A 277 5.91 1.34 -19.53
CA GLU A 277 5.43 0.27 -20.43
C GLU A 277 6.62 -0.59 -20.87
N ALA A 278 6.88 -1.71 -20.18
CA ALA A 278 7.70 -2.81 -20.67
C ALA A 278 7.32 -4.07 -19.88
N VAL A 279 7.01 -5.24 -20.45
CA VAL A 279 7.48 -5.89 -21.68
C VAL A 279 6.31 -6.66 -22.30
N THR A 280 6.07 -6.48 -23.60
CA THR A 280 5.27 -7.43 -24.41
C THR A 280 5.92 -8.81 -24.25
N PRO A 281 5.21 -9.86 -23.84
CA PRO A 281 5.78 -11.20 -23.86
C PRO A 281 6.33 -11.44 -25.27
N ALA A 282 7.62 -11.81 -25.36
CA ALA A 282 8.14 -12.36 -26.60
C ALA A 282 7.22 -13.53 -27.01
N GLN A 283 6.93 -13.57 -28.32
CA GLN A 283 6.01 -14.48 -28.99
C GLN A 283 6.14 -15.94 -28.55
#